data_AF-A0A811UPA6-F1
#
_entry.id   AF-A0A811UPA6-F1
#
_cell.length_a   1.000
_cell.length_b   1.000
_cell.length_c   1.000
_cell.angle_alpha   90.00
_cell.angle_beta   90.00
_cell.angle_gamma   90.00
#
_symmetry.space_group_name_H-M   'P 1'
#
loop_
_entity.id
_entity.type
_entity.pdbx_description
1 polymer ?
#
loop_
_entity_poly.entity_id
_entity_poly.type
_entity_poly.pdbx_seq_one_letter_code
_entity_poly.pdbx_strand_id
1 'polypeptide(L)' 'MSESLRRHVRIHARCTVIAHAAHCSCELGYEGDAFVGCSKIEEKPKDRIDPCYPSPCGENALCSERNGEARCIVLNHTS' A
#
# COMPACT_ATOMS: atom_id res chain seq x y z
N MET A 1 -2.55 -29.89 -31.62
CA MET A 1 -3.06 -29.47 -30.29
C MET A 1 -2.47 -28.10 -29.93
N SER A 2 -2.73 -27.06 -30.73
CA SER A 2 -1.97 -25.80 -30.63
C SER A 2 -2.87 -24.60 -30.96
N GLU A 3 -3.82 -24.26 -30.09
CA GLU A 3 -4.73 -23.13 -30.37
C GLU A 3 -5.28 -22.35 -29.16
N SER A 4 -4.77 -22.54 -27.93
CA SER A 4 -5.29 -21.79 -26.75
C SER A 4 -4.40 -20.69 -26.18
N LEU A 5 -3.17 -20.50 -26.68
CA LEU A 5 -2.20 -19.58 -26.02
C LEU A 5 -2.19 -18.13 -26.53
N ARG A 6 -3.07 -17.73 -27.47
CA ARG A 6 -3.02 -16.40 -28.11
C ARG A 6 -4.10 -15.40 -27.69
N ARG A 7 -4.98 -15.72 -26.73
CA ARG A 7 -6.18 -14.86 -26.48
C ARG A 7 -6.40 -14.33 -25.07
N HIS A 8 -5.43 -14.45 -24.17
CA HIS A 8 -5.61 -13.98 -22.78
C HIS A 8 -4.52 -13.01 -22.31
N VAL A 9 -3.94 -12.21 -23.22
CA VAL A 9 -3.19 -11.03 -22.78
C VAL A 9 -4.21 -10.00 -22.32
N ARG A 10 -4.31 -9.81 -21.01
CA ARG A 10 -5.11 -8.77 -20.39
C ARG A 10 -4.31 -7.46 -20.34
N ILE A 11 -5.04 -6.35 -20.22
CA ILE A 11 -4.46 -5.02 -20.16
C ILE A 11 -3.58 -4.93 -18.91
N HIS A 12 -2.39 -4.34 -19.05
CA HIS A 12 -1.41 -4.18 -17.98
C HIS A 12 -0.84 -5.49 -17.38
N ALA A 13 -0.86 -6.56 -18.18
CA ALA A 13 -0.24 -7.84 -17.84
C ALA A 13 0.80 -8.26 -18.89
N ARG A 14 1.96 -8.75 -18.43
CA ARG A 14 3.02 -9.35 -19.25
C ARG A 14 3.03 -10.87 -19.06
N CYS A 15 2.95 -11.60 -20.17
CA CYS A 15 2.94 -13.06 -20.17
C CYS A 15 4.14 -13.62 -20.92
N THR A 16 4.78 -14.64 -20.35
CA THR A 16 5.91 -15.38 -20.95
C THR A 16 5.65 -16.87 -20.88
N VAL A 17 6.26 -17.65 -21.77
CA VAL A 17 6.12 -19.10 -21.77
C VAL A 17 7.41 -19.71 -21.22
N ILE A 18 7.29 -20.42 -20.10
CA ILE A 18 8.42 -21.07 -19.43
C ILE A 18 8.03 -22.54 -19.26
N ALA A 19 8.86 -23.45 -19.78
CA ALA A 19 8.63 -24.90 -19.68
C ALA A 19 7.22 -25.36 -20.10
N HIS A 20 6.73 -24.86 -21.24
CA HIS A 20 5.37 -25.11 -21.76
C HIS A 20 4.21 -24.61 -20.89
N ALA A 21 4.48 -23.88 -19.80
CA ALA A 21 3.48 -23.21 -18.99
C ALA A 21 3.45 -21.70 -19.27
N ALA A 22 2.25 -21.11 -19.31
CA ALA A 22 2.09 -19.66 -19.41
C ALA A 22 2.27 -19.04 -18.02
N HIS A 23 3.23 -18.13 -17.90
CA HIS A 23 3.50 -17.38 -16.69
C HIS A 23 3.21 -15.90 -16.96
N CYS A 24 2.15 -15.38 -16.31
CA CYS A 24 1.69 -14.01 -16.45
C CYS A 24 1.92 -13.23 -15.15
N SER A 25 2.36 -11.98 -15.26
CA SER A 25 2.54 -11.06 -14.14
C SER A 25 2.05 -9.66 -14.52
N CYS A 26 1.56 -8.90 -13.56
CA CYS A 26 1.18 -7.50 -13.80
C CYS A 26 2.40 -6.62 -14.10
N GLU A 27 2.17 -5.56 -14.88
CA GLU A 27 3.16 -4.52 -15.14
C GLU A 27 3.50 -3.75 -13.86
N LEU A 28 4.63 -3.02 -13.90
CA LEU A 28 5.07 -2.22 -12.75
C LEU A 28 4.02 -1.14 -12.44
N GLY A 29 3.61 -1.02 -11.17
CA GLY A 29 2.54 -0.11 -10.76
C GLY A 29 1.13 -0.68 -10.91
N TYR A 30 1.00 -1.96 -11.26
CA TYR A 30 -0.27 -2.68 -11.30
C TYR A 30 -0.23 -3.92 -10.41
N GLU A 31 -1.37 -4.26 -9.80
CA GLU A 31 -1.57 -5.42 -8.94
C GLU A 31 -2.85 -6.19 -9.30
N GLY A 32 -2.97 -7.42 -8.78
CA GLY A 32 -4.11 -8.29 -9.02
C GLY A 32 -3.74 -9.58 -9.76
N ASP A 33 -4.72 -10.18 -10.42
CA ASP A 33 -4.55 -11.43 -11.15
C ASP A 33 -4.28 -11.15 -12.64
N ALA A 34 -3.10 -11.55 -13.12
CA ALA A 34 -2.67 -11.30 -14.50
C ALA A 34 -3.48 -12.05 -15.57
N PHE A 35 -4.24 -13.08 -15.20
CA PHE A 35 -5.15 -13.82 -16.09
C PHE A 35 -6.56 -13.21 -16.12
N VAL A 36 -7.01 -12.61 -15.02
CA VAL A 36 -8.32 -11.95 -14.92
C VAL A 36 -8.24 -10.49 -15.39
N GLY A 37 -7.26 -9.74 -14.90
CA GLY A 37 -7.02 -8.34 -15.20
C GLY A 37 -6.21 -7.66 -14.09
N CYS A 38 -5.25 -6.83 -14.48
CA CYS A 38 -4.43 -6.06 -13.54
C CYS A 38 -5.06 -4.67 -13.30
N SER A 39 -5.08 -4.25 -12.04
CA SER A 39 -5.57 -2.94 -11.60
C SER A 39 -4.40 -2.06 -11.21
N LYS A 40 -4.52 -0.74 -11.41
CA LYS A 40 -3.48 0.20 -11.00
C LYS A 40 -3.35 0.14 -9.48
N ILE A 41 -2.12 0.03 -8.98
CA ILE A 41 -1.84 0.18 -7.55
C ILE A 41 -2.19 1.62 -7.21
N GLU A 42 -3.29 1.81 -6.50
CA GLU A 42 -3.55 3.10 -5.88
C GLU A 42 -2.56 3.22 -4.73
N GLU A 43 -1.71 4.24 -4.78
CA GLU A 43 -0.99 4.69 -3.60
C GLU A 43 -2.07 5.09 -2.60
N LYS A 44 -2.46 4.14 -1.74
CA LYS A 44 -3.30 4.46 -0.60
C LYS A 44 -2.62 5.64 0.07
N PRO A 45 -3.31 6.77 0.25
CA PRO A 45 -2.74 7.84 1.06
C PRO A 45 -2.32 7.15 2.34
N LYS A 46 -1.01 7.19 2.66
CA LYS A 46 -0.49 6.59 3.89
C LYS A 46 -1.45 7.04 4.97
N ASP A 47 -2.23 6.10 5.51
CA ASP A 47 -3.19 6.41 6.55
C ASP A 47 -2.40 7.24 7.54
N ARG A 48 -2.80 8.51 7.73
CA ARG A 48 -2.11 9.40 8.65
C ARG A 48 -2.33 8.78 10.02
N ILE A 49 -1.42 7.89 10.40
CA ILE A 49 -1.38 7.29 11.73
C ILE A 49 -1.23 8.50 12.63
N ASP A 50 -2.28 8.79 13.39
CA ASP A 50 -2.25 9.89 14.32
C ASP A 50 -1.17 9.55 15.35
N PRO A 51 -0.06 10.32 15.39
CA PRO A 51 1.07 9.96 16.23
C PRO A 51 0.72 10.09 17.72
N CYS A 52 -0.39 10.75 18.05
CA CYS A 52 -0.93 10.84 19.40
C CYS A 52 -1.90 9.68 19.75
N TYR A 53 -2.07 8.66 18.90
CA TYR A 53 -2.97 7.54 19.18
C TYR A 53 -2.32 6.15 19.03
N PRO A 54 -2.30 5.32 20.09
CA PRO A 54 -2.62 5.66 21.49
C PRO A 54 -1.57 6.61 22.07
N SER A 55 -1.97 7.53 22.96
CA SER A 55 -1.11 8.60 23.46
C SER A 55 0.25 8.08 23.95
N PRO A 56 1.38 8.45 23.30
CA PRO A 56 2.71 8.07 23.77
C PRO A 56 3.18 8.95 24.94
N CYS A 57 2.46 10.03 25.25
CA CYS A 57 2.80 10.96 26.31
C CYS A 57 2.31 10.46 27.67
N GLY A 58 3.12 10.66 28.71
CA GLY A 58 2.80 10.29 30.09
C GLY A 58 1.76 11.20 30.75
N GLU A 59 1.42 10.87 32.00
CA GLU A 59 0.44 11.63 32.79
C GLU A 59 0.87 13.11 32.96
N ASN A 60 -0.10 14.04 32.86
CA ASN A 60 0.12 15.50 32.83
C ASN A 60 0.89 16.03 31.61
N ALA A 61 0.94 15.29 30.50
CA ALA A 61 1.47 15.78 29.22
C ALA A 61 0.38 15.77 28.13
N LEU A 62 0.23 16.92 27.45
CA LEU A 62 -0.63 17.07 26.28
C LEU A 62 0.14 16.62 25.04
N CYS A 63 -0.42 15.68 24.28
CA CYS A 63 0.14 15.30 22.97
C CYS A 63 -0.27 16.32 21.89
N SER A 64 0.71 16.77 21.10
CA SER A 64 0.53 17.68 19.98
C SER A 64 1.27 17.14 18.75
N GLU A 65 0.56 17.00 17.62
CA GLU A 65 1.14 16.56 16.35
C GLU A 65 1.90 17.71 15.68
N ARG A 66 3.15 17.48 15.27
CA ARG A 66 3.91 18.41 14.43
C ARG A 66 4.65 17.67 13.32
N ASN A 67 4.23 17.85 12.08
CA ASN A 67 4.81 17.23 10.87
C ASN A 67 4.78 15.70 10.87
N GLY A 68 3.75 15.09 11.45
CA GLY A 68 3.57 13.65 11.56
C GLY A 68 4.31 13.00 12.75
N GLU A 69 4.86 13.81 13.66
CA GLU A 69 5.55 13.35 14.86
C GLU A 69 4.78 13.77 16.13
N ALA A 70 4.74 12.89 17.12
CA ALA A 70 4.14 13.18 18.43
C ALA A 70 5.07 14.05 19.26
N ARG A 71 4.57 15.19 19.74
CA ARG A 71 5.28 16.09 20.64
C ARG A 71 4.54 16.19 21.95
N CYS A 72 5.20 15.89 23.06
CA CYS A 72 4.60 15.97 24.39
C CYS A 72 4.86 17.34 25.02
N ILE A 73 3.80 18.02 25.45
CA ILE A 73 3.84 19.30 26.14
C ILE A 73 3.46 19.04 27.60
N VAL A 74 4.40 19.22 28.53
CA VAL A 74 4.13 19.06 29.96
C VAL A 74 3.24 20.23 30.42
N LEU A 75 2.07 19.90 30.97
CA LEU A 75 1.16 20.89 31.54
C LEU A 75 1.61 21.15 32.98
N ASN A 76 2.60 22.02 33.16
CA ASN A 76 2.88 22.56 34.49
C ASN A 76 1.74 23.50 34.87
N HIS A 77 0.99 23.14 35.91
CA HIS A 77 0.06 24.05 36.59
C HIS A 77 0.86 25.28 37.07
N THR A 78 0.93 26.30 36.22
CA THR A 78 1.48 27.59 36.61
C THR A 78 0.34 28.32 37.30
N SER A 79 0.33 28.22 38.63
CA SER A 79 -0.56 28.95 39.52
C SER A 79 -0.08 30.38 39.74
#